data_AF-A0A945CUJ1-F1
#
_entry.id   AF-A0A945CUJ1-F1
#
_cell.length_a   1.000
_cell.length_b   1.000
_cell.length_c   1.000
_cell.angle_alpha   90.00
_cell.angle_beta   90.00
_cell.angle_gamma   90.00
#
_symmetry.space_group_name_H-M   'P 1'
#
loop_
_entity.id
_entity.type
_entity.pdbx_description
1 polymer ?
#
loop_
_entity_poly.entity_id
_entity_poly.type
_entity_poly.pdbx_seq_one_letter_code
_entity_poly.pdbx_strand_id
1 'polypeptide(L)'
;MRRGISICILSLSLVVQVWAGDISGFVRDASNGESLPFVNVYLKGESRGTTSNESGYYAIPNVEPGKHALTASLIGYQTFSKEVAVGDRDIVEDIRLEEQVIELEGTVIQAEREEVESFDISPGRTTLQIKELKAAPAAIEADPIRTIQTLPGVASLSDFSVGLYVRGGTPDQNLILLDGSDVYNASHLFGLFSTFPADAAKSTELLRGGYPAKYGGRLSSVLNVITDEGNKEEFEAAGGVSLISSRLTVQGPIAKGSYLLSARRTHLDPLLAIAEDKLDIKRFRYNFYDLQGKTHQILSHEDQLTIAAYKGRDELLYRFDEFDFDLSWGNRTISSKWTHVFDSALFGNLSFTGSRFRSQTIFDTEDVRLKESNRLTDLSFKGDFNYFPSEDHAVEVGLWSKRMSMEYIFGESNQEWVDIDVEGFHHALYAQDTWRATHLLTLQPGLRLNYFENGGYTGWSPRLSARYQVGDDSFIKGAVGQYHQYIFRLAREFQGISLLSNVWALADSTA
;
A
#
# COMPACT_ATOMS: atom_id res chain seq x y z
N MET A 1 35.84 55.01 -48.45
CA MET A 1 35.26 53.69 -48.79
C MET A 1 36.25 52.60 -48.38
N ARG A 2 36.03 51.93 -47.25
CA ARG A 2 36.71 50.67 -46.88
C ARG A 2 35.63 49.76 -46.29
N ARG A 3 35.31 48.67 -47.00
CA ARG A 3 34.37 47.63 -46.55
C ARG A 3 35.16 46.61 -45.75
N GLY A 4 34.85 46.48 -44.46
CA GLY A 4 35.32 45.37 -43.62
C GLY A 4 34.32 44.22 -43.70
N ILE A 5 34.80 43.03 -44.02
CA ILE A 5 34.03 41.78 -44.02
C ILE A 5 34.31 41.11 -42.67
N SER A 6 33.31 41.03 -41.80
CA SER A 6 33.35 40.19 -40.61
C SER A 6 32.89 38.78 -40.99
N ILE A 7 33.79 37.81 -40.87
CA ILE A 7 33.48 36.38 -41.02
C ILE A 7 33.07 35.85 -39.65
N CYS A 8 31.80 35.48 -39.52
CA CYS A 8 31.25 34.80 -38.36
C CYS A 8 31.53 33.30 -38.53
N ILE A 9 32.40 32.73 -37.71
CA ILE A 9 32.66 31.28 -37.69
C ILE A 9 31.59 30.65 -36.81
N LEU A 10 30.63 29.98 -37.44
CA LEU A 10 29.67 29.11 -36.76
C LEU A 10 30.41 27.84 -36.35
N SER A 11 30.62 27.64 -35.05
CA SER A 11 31.09 26.37 -34.49
C SER A 11 29.98 25.34 -34.61
N LEU A 12 30.15 24.40 -35.53
CA LEU A 12 29.26 23.25 -35.70
C LEU A 12 29.60 22.23 -34.60
N SER A 13 28.81 22.18 -33.54
CA SER A 13 28.90 21.14 -32.51
C SER A 13 28.46 19.82 -33.13
N LEU A 14 29.41 18.91 -33.35
CA LEU A 14 29.12 17.53 -33.72
C LEU A 14 28.41 16.87 -32.52
N VAL A 15 27.11 16.66 -32.61
CA VAL A 15 26.40 15.78 -31.67
C VAL A 15 26.79 14.36 -32.06
N VAL A 16 27.75 13.78 -31.34
CA VAL A 16 27.99 12.33 -31.42
C VAL A 16 26.78 11.69 -30.75
N GLN A 17 25.95 11.02 -31.54
CA GLN A 17 24.92 10.14 -31.02
C GLN A 17 25.66 8.98 -30.35
N VAL A 18 25.81 9.04 -29.04
CA VAL A 18 26.17 7.86 -28.25
C VAL A 18 24.94 6.96 -28.30
N TRP A 19 25.12 5.78 -28.88
CA TRP A 19 24.07 4.77 -28.94
C TRP A 19 23.88 4.31 -27.50
N ALA A 20 22.68 4.40 -26.94
CA ALA A 20 22.41 3.98 -25.57
C ALA A 20 21.21 3.04 -25.59
N GLY A 21 21.28 1.97 -24.82
CA GLY A 21 20.21 0.97 -24.71
C GLY A 21 19.62 0.99 -23.32
N ASP A 22 18.33 0.67 -23.21
CA ASP A 22 17.67 0.57 -21.91
C ASP A 22 17.87 -0.83 -21.31
N ILE A 23 18.01 -0.94 -19.99
CA ILE A 23 17.92 -2.22 -19.27
C ILE A 23 16.61 -2.23 -18.51
N SER A 24 15.75 -3.22 -18.76
CA SER A 24 14.46 -3.34 -18.07
C SER A 24 14.12 -4.79 -17.75
N GLY A 25 13.14 -5.02 -16.89
CA GLY A 25 12.66 -6.37 -16.58
C GLY A 25 11.84 -6.43 -15.31
N PHE A 26 11.48 -7.64 -14.90
CA PHE A 26 10.85 -7.91 -13.62
C PHE A 26 11.83 -8.51 -12.64
N VAL A 27 11.82 -8.05 -11.39
CA VAL A 27 12.45 -8.76 -10.27
C VAL A 27 11.44 -9.72 -9.67
N ARG A 28 11.85 -10.98 -9.47
CA ARG A 28 11.01 -12.05 -8.92
C ARG A 28 11.77 -12.87 -7.90
N ASP A 29 11.02 -13.50 -7.00
CA ASP A 29 11.55 -14.54 -6.13
C ASP A 29 11.83 -15.81 -6.95
N ALA A 30 13.03 -16.37 -6.77
CA ALA A 30 13.47 -17.54 -7.51
C ALA A 30 12.70 -18.82 -7.13
N SER A 31 12.15 -18.90 -5.92
CA SER A 31 11.52 -20.10 -5.36
C SER A 31 10.06 -20.27 -5.76
N ASN A 32 9.30 -19.17 -5.84
CA ASN A 32 7.86 -19.20 -6.04
C ASN A 32 7.39 -18.38 -7.27
N GLY A 33 8.30 -17.67 -7.94
CA GLY A 33 8.03 -16.87 -9.14
C GLY A 33 7.24 -15.57 -8.87
N GLU A 34 7.03 -15.20 -7.61
CA GLU A 34 6.33 -13.98 -7.21
C GLU A 34 7.14 -12.73 -7.58
N SER A 35 6.48 -11.66 -8.04
CA SER A 35 7.15 -10.38 -8.35
C SER A 35 7.65 -9.68 -7.08
N LEU A 36 8.86 -9.12 -7.02
CA LEU A 36 9.36 -8.47 -5.80
C LEU A 36 9.29 -6.94 -5.91
N PRO A 37 8.45 -6.27 -5.10
CA PRO A 37 8.34 -4.83 -5.12
C PRO A 37 9.45 -4.16 -4.31
N PHE A 38 9.80 -2.94 -4.71
CA PHE A 38 10.73 -2.06 -4.00
C PHE A 38 12.17 -2.60 -3.87
N VAL A 39 12.61 -3.39 -4.84
CA VAL A 39 13.99 -3.91 -4.94
C VAL A 39 14.89 -2.80 -5.47
N ASN A 40 16.07 -2.58 -4.86
CA ASN A 40 17.07 -1.68 -5.45
C ASN A 40 17.76 -2.39 -6.61
N VAL A 41 17.75 -1.79 -7.79
CA VAL A 41 18.37 -2.33 -9.01
C VAL A 41 19.31 -1.28 -9.59
N TYR A 42 20.61 -1.57 -9.71
CA TYR A 42 21.62 -0.57 -10.03
C TYR A 42 22.83 -1.17 -10.77
N LEU A 43 23.60 -0.31 -11.41
CA LEU A 43 24.86 -0.67 -12.07
C LEU A 43 26.01 -0.44 -11.08
N LYS A 44 26.67 -1.52 -10.66
CA LYS A 44 27.70 -1.46 -9.60
C LYS A 44 28.88 -0.60 -10.02
N GLY A 45 29.24 0.37 -9.17
CA GLY A 45 30.32 1.33 -9.44
C GLY A 45 29.88 2.57 -10.23
N GLU A 46 28.58 2.69 -10.52
CA GLU A 46 27.98 3.84 -11.18
C GLU A 46 26.90 4.46 -10.28
N SER A 47 26.66 5.76 -10.40
CA SER A 47 25.54 6.43 -9.72
C SER A 47 24.19 6.19 -10.42
N ARG A 48 24.03 5.06 -11.10
CA ARG A 48 22.88 4.74 -11.96
C ARG A 48 22.12 3.54 -11.39
N GLY A 49 20.91 3.79 -10.94
CA GLY A 49 20.04 2.76 -10.37
C GLY A 49 18.61 3.23 -10.14
N THR A 50 17.72 2.29 -9.92
CA THR A 50 16.30 2.50 -9.74
C THR A 50 15.78 1.59 -8.63
N THR A 51 14.50 1.73 -8.31
CA THR A 51 13.80 0.82 -7.41
C THR A 51 12.66 0.18 -8.18
N SER A 52 12.49 -1.14 -8.08
CA SER A 52 11.37 -1.83 -8.73
C SER A 52 10.03 -1.32 -8.19
N ASN A 53 9.03 -1.25 -9.05
CA ASN A 53 7.70 -0.75 -8.67
C ASN A 53 6.87 -1.82 -7.92
N GLU A 54 5.61 -1.51 -7.59
CA GLU A 54 4.70 -2.43 -6.89
C GLU A 54 4.41 -3.73 -7.65
N SER A 55 4.65 -3.78 -8.97
CA SER A 55 4.57 -4.98 -9.81
C SER A 55 5.92 -5.68 -10.01
N GLY A 56 6.99 -5.21 -9.34
CA GLY A 56 8.34 -5.72 -9.49
C GLY A 56 9.05 -5.32 -10.78
N TYR A 57 8.47 -4.46 -11.61
CA TYR A 57 9.10 -3.99 -12.84
C TYR A 57 10.13 -2.89 -12.54
N TYR A 58 11.26 -2.92 -13.25
CA TYR A 58 12.32 -1.92 -13.18
C TYR A 58 12.78 -1.52 -14.58
N ALA A 59 13.31 -0.29 -14.71
CA ALA A 59 13.95 0.20 -15.92
C ALA A 59 15.10 1.16 -15.58
N ILE A 60 16.23 1.01 -16.26
CA ILE A 60 17.41 1.87 -16.23
C ILE A 60 17.62 2.35 -17.67
N PRO A 61 17.15 3.55 -18.03
CA PRO A 61 17.19 4.03 -19.40
C PRO A 61 18.58 4.55 -19.79
N ASN A 62 18.84 4.61 -21.09
CA ASN A 62 20.00 5.22 -21.75
C ASN A 62 21.35 4.73 -21.20
N VAL A 63 21.53 3.43 -20.99
CA VAL A 63 22.82 2.87 -20.55
C VAL A 63 23.85 2.94 -21.68
N GLU A 64 25.05 3.42 -21.36
CA GLU A 64 26.14 3.53 -22.33
C GLU A 64 26.52 2.14 -22.89
N PRO A 65 27.06 2.04 -24.12
CA PRO A 65 27.51 0.77 -24.66
C PRO A 65 28.70 0.25 -23.87
N GLY A 66 28.61 -0.99 -23.41
CA GLY A 66 29.63 -1.55 -22.54
C GLY A 66 29.16 -2.76 -21.76
N LYS A 67 30.05 -3.26 -20.92
CA LYS A 67 29.76 -4.31 -19.94
C LYS A 67 29.48 -3.63 -18.62
N HIS A 68 28.29 -3.84 -18.08
CA HIS A 68 27.85 -3.28 -16.82
C HIS A 68 27.50 -4.39 -15.86
N ALA A 69 27.87 -4.23 -14.58
CA ALA A 69 27.52 -5.17 -13.53
C ALA A 69 26.15 -4.81 -12.94
N LEU A 70 25.08 -5.36 -13.52
CA LEU A 70 23.71 -5.19 -13.04
C LEU A 70 23.57 -5.92 -11.70
N THR A 71 23.18 -5.17 -10.66
CA THR A 71 23.05 -5.66 -9.30
C THR A 71 21.64 -5.39 -8.79
N ALA A 72 21.07 -6.35 -8.04
CA ALA A 72 19.80 -6.18 -7.37
C ALA A 72 19.88 -6.63 -5.92
N SER A 73 19.34 -5.83 -5.00
CA SER A 73 19.38 -6.09 -3.57
C SER A 73 18.03 -5.82 -2.90
N LEU A 74 17.66 -6.75 -2.02
CA LEU A 74 16.47 -6.68 -1.18
C LEU A 74 16.77 -7.36 0.16
N ILE A 75 16.30 -6.78 1.27
CA ILE A 75 16.48 -7.38 2.60
C ILE A 75 15.85 -8.78 2.63
N GLY A 76 16.60 -9.76 3.15
CA GLY A 76 16.16 -11.17 3.22
C GLY A 76 16.41 -11.98 1.95
N TYR A 77 17.12 -11.41 0.97
CA TYR A 77 17.54 -12.04 -0.27
C TYR A 77 19.05 -11.89 -0.47
N GLN A 78 19.64 -12.83 -1.21
CA GLN A 78 21.03 -12.73 -1.64
C GLN A 78 21.16 -11.65 -2.71
N THR A 79 22.21 -10.84 -2.63
CA THR A 79 22.50 -9.82 -3.65
C THR A 79 22.79 -10.50 -4.99
N PHE A 80 21.94 -10.24 -5.99
CA PHE A 80 22.15 -10.69 -7.36
C PHE A 80 23.16 -9.79 -8.06
N SER A 81 24.09 -10.36 -8.83
CA SER A 81 24.99 -9.60 -9.69
C SER A 81 25.26 -10.35 -10.99
N LYS A 82 25.04 -9.69 -12.14
CA LYS A 82 25.26 -10.24 -13.48
C LYS A 82 25.87 -9.19 -14.40
N GLU A 83 26.87 -9.59 -15.18
CA GLU A 83 27.39 -8.74 -16.26
C GLU A 83 26.41 -8.74 -17.44
N VAL A 84 25.95 -7.56 -17.84
CA VAL A 84 25.10 -7.34 -19.02
C VAL A 84 25.86 -6.51 -20.04
N ALA A 85 25.79 -6.90 -21.31
CA ALA A 85 26.48 -6.23 -22.40
C ALA A 85 25.50 -5.34 -23.17
N VAL A 86 25.51 -4.05 -22.84
CA VAL A 86 24.68 -3.03 -23.48
C VAL A 86 25.31 -2.59 -24.80
N GLY A 87 24.49 -2.50 -25.83
CA GLY A 87 24.87 -1.97 -27.14
C GLY A 87 23.75 -1.08 -27.68
N ASP A 88 23.45 -1.24 -28.96
CA ASP A 88 22.51 -0.40 -29.70
C ASP A 88 21.02 -0.80 -29.50
N ARG A 89 20.73 -1.74 -28.61
CA ARG A 89 19.41 -2.32 -28.39
C ARG A 89 19.11 -2.43 -26.92
N ASP A 90 17.84 -2.26 -26.60
CA ASP A 90 17.30 -2.49 -25.26
C ASP A 90 17.49 -3.95 -24.84
N ILE A 91 17.79 -4.13 -23.57
CA ILE A 91 17.95 -5.41 -22.91
C ILE A 91 16.78 -5.60 -21.96
N VAL A 92 16.12 -6.74 -22.12
CA VAL A 92 15.17 -7.23 -21.13
C VAL A 92 15.87 -8.32 -20.31
N GLU A 93 16.07 -8.06 -19.03
CA GLU A 93 16.71 -8.96 -18.07
C GLU A 93 15.82 -9.15 -16.85
N ASP A 94 15.09 -10.26 -16.81
CA ASP A 94 14.33 -10.65 -15.61
C ASP A 94 15.29 -11.16 -14.52
N ILE A 95 15.20 -10.55 -13.34
CA ILE A 95 16.06 -10.88 -12.20
C ILE A 95 15.32 -11.85 -11.29
N ARG A 96 15.97 -12.96 -10.93
CA ARG A 96 15.48 -13.90 -9.91
C ARG A 96 16.36 -13.80 -8.67
N LEU A 97 15.77 -13.35 -7.56
CA LEU A 97 16.46 -13.27 -6.28
C LEU A 97 16.26 -14.55 -5.49
N GLU A 98 17.36 -15.11 -5.01
CA GLU A 98 17.34 -16.26 -4.11
C GLU A 98 17.21 -15.79 -2.67
N GLU A 99 16.37 -16.48 -1.90
CA GLU A 99 16.21 -16.16 -0.49
C GLU A 99 17.53 -16.36 0.29
N GLN A 100 17.82 -15.45 1.21
CA GLN A 100 18.92 -15.59 2.15
C GLN A 100 18.36 -16.04 3.51
N VAL A 101 18.85 -17.16 4.02
CA VAL A 101 18.53 -17.62 5.38
C VAL A 101 19.25 -16.71 6.37
N ILE A 102 18.49 -15.96 7.17
CA ILE A 102 19.05 -15.15 8.27
C ILE A 102 19.21 -16.09 9.47
N GLU A 103 20.35 -16.78 9.59
CA GLU A 103 20.68 -17.51 10.81
C GLU A 103 21.08 -16.53 11.91
N LEU A 104 20.22 -16.41 12.94
CA LEU A 104 20.54 -15.68 14.17
C LEU A 104 21.39 -16.56 15.09
N GLU A 105 22.62 -16.88 14.70
CA GLU A 105 23.59 -17.36 15.68
C GLU A 105 24.06 -16.18 16.54
N GLY A 106 23.96 -16.34 17.86
CA GLY A 106 24.44 -15.40 18.88
C GLY A 106 25.96 -15.30 18.95
N THR A 107 26.60 -15.10 17.81
CA THR A 107 28.04 -14.92 17.65
C THR A 107 28.27 -13.52 17.10
N VAL A 108 29.27 -12.82 17.63
CA VAL A 108 29.62 -11.45 17.25
C VAL A 108 29.68 -11.32 15.73
N ILE A 109 28.66 -10.68 15.15
CA ILE A 109 28.59 -10.40 13.72
C ILE A 109 29.66 -9.33 13.44
N GLN A 110 30.86 -9.75 13.08
CA GLN A 110 31.75 -8.97 12.21
C GLN A 110 31.26 -9.15 10.77
N ALA A 111 30.07 -8.66 10.47
CA ALA A 111 29.68 -8.45 9.08
C ALA A 111 30.30 -7.13 8.65
N GLU A 112 31.12 -7.18 7.62
CA GLU A 112 31.37 -6.03 6.77
C GLU A 112 29.99 -5.55 6.31
N ARG A 113 29.63 -4.31 6.65
CA ARG A 113 28.32 -3.75 6.31
C ARG A 113 28.26 -3.70 4.78
N GLU A 114 27.54 -4.63 4.15
CA GLU A 114 27.19 -4.45 2.74
C GLU A 114 26.35 -3.17 2.65
N GLU A 115 26.91 -2.15 2.02
CA GLU A 115 26.26 -0.89 1.74
C GLU A 115 25.10 -1.15 0.77
N VAL A 116 23.89 -1.23 1.31
CA VAL A 116 22.69 -1.22 0.50
C VAL A 116 22.51 0.21 -0.02
N GLU A 117 22.97 0.46 -1.24
CA GLU A 117 22.69 1.71 -1.94
C GLU A 117 21.17 1.91 -2.05
N SER A 118 20.66 2.98 -1.44
CA SER A 118 19.25 3.33 -1.48
C SER A 118 19.01 4.49 -2.45
N PHE A 119 18.33 4.19 -3.56
CA PHE A 119 17.90 5.16 -4.57
C PHE A 119 16.52 5.77 -4.26
N ASP A 120 15.86 5.35 -3.18
CA ASP A 120 14.57 5.91 -2.77
C ASP A 120 14.71 7.38 -2.37
N ILE A 121 13.84 8.25 -2.88
CA ILE A 121 13.84 9.69 -2.56
C ILE A 121 12.92 10.03 -1.36
N SER A 122 12.07 9.10 -0.92
CA SER A 122 11.03 9.37 0.07
C SER A 122 11.60 9.39 1.51
N PRO A 123 11.61 10.52 2.24
CA PRO A 123 12.19 10.58 3.59
C PRO A 123 11.40 9.79 4.65
N GLY A 124 10.13 9.49 4.39
CA GLY A 124 9.20 8.85 5.34
C GLY A 124 8.81 7.42 4.99
N ARG A 125 9.38 6.84 3.93
CA ARG A 125 9.04 5.49 3.45
C ARG A 125 9.67 4.42 4.33
N THR A 126 8.89 3.40 4.63
CA THR A 126 9.36 2.16 5.25
C THR A 126 8.59 1.02 4.63
N THR A 127 9.31 0.06 4.08
CA THR A 127 8.73 -1.15 3.51
C THR A 127 9.14 -2.31 4.40
N LEU A 128 8.15 -3.10 4.82
CA LEU A 128 8.35 -4.32 5.58
C LEU A 128 7.93 -5.50 4.70
N GLN A 129 8.86 -6.40 4.42
CA GLN A 129 8.57 -7.66 3.75
C GLN A 129 7.93 -8.66 4.72
N ILE A 130 7.25 -9.68 4.20
CA ILE A 130 6.60 -10.70 5.02
C ILE A 130 7.54 -11.36 6.04
N LYS A 131 8.81 -11.54 5.69
CA LYS A 131 9.83 -12.08 6.60
C LYS A 131 10.03 -11.19 7.83
N GLU A 132 10.13 -9.88 7.63
CA GLU A 132 10.24 -8.89 8.70
C GLU A 132 8.95 -8.84 9.54
N LEU A 133 7.79 -8.93 8.89
CA LEU A 133 6.48 -8.97 9.56
C LEU A 133 6.33 -10.20 10.46
N LYS A 134 6.78 -11.37 10.00
CA LYS A 134 6.75 -12.63 10.78
C LYS A 134 7.80 -12.68 11.88
N ALA A 135 8.93 -12.00 11.70
CA ALA A 135 9.99 -11.91 12.70
C ALA A 135 9.70 -10.85 13.78
N ALA A 136 8.82 -9.89 13.50
CA ALA A 136 8.43 -8.87 14.46
C ALA A 136 7.75 -9.48 15.70
N PRO A 137 7.98 -8.93 16.91
CA PRO A 137 7.29 -9.37 18.11
C PRO A 137 5.76 -9.25 17.95
N ALA A 138 5.07 -10.34 18.23
CA ALA A 138 3.62 -10.43 18.13
C ALA A 138 3.02 -10.97 19.44
N ALA A 139 1.88 -10.42 19.86
CA ALA A 139 1.19 -10.89 21.06
C ALA A 139 0.54 -12.27 20.85
N ILE A 140 -0.11 -12.47 19.70
CA ILE A 140 -0.85 -13.70 19.37
C ILE A 140 -0.45 -14.20 17.98
N GLU A 141 -0.53 -13.33 16.98
CA GLU A 141 -0.13 -13.61 15.60
C GLU A 141 0.53 -12.37 14.99
N ALA A 142 1.39 -12.59 13.99
CA ALA A 142 1.99 -11.50 13.23
C ALA A 142 0.90 -10.63 12.60
N ASP A 143 1.07 -9.32 12.69
CA ASP A 143 0.05 -8.35 12.31
C ASP A 143 0.72 -7.11 11.68
N PRO A 144 0.46 -6.81 10.40
CA PRO A 144 1.11 -5.70 9.70
C PRO A 144 0.94 -4.33 10.38
N ILE A 145 -0.25 -4.03 10.90
CA ILE A 145 -0.49 -2.74 11.56
C ILE A 145 0.23 -2.70 12.90
N ARG A 146 0.26 -3.80 13.66
CA ARG A 146 0.98 -3.84 14.95
C ARG A 146 2.47 -3.67 14.76
N THR A 147 3.05 -4.32 13.76
CA THR A 147 4.48 -4.13 13.45
C THR A 147 4.75 -2.67 13.09
N ILE A 148 3.86 -2.03 12.32
CA ILE A 148 3.97 -0.61 11.98
C ILE A 148 3.85 0.31 13.19
N GLN A 149 3.02 -0.03 14.17
CA GLN A 149 2.91 0.73 15.43
C GLN A 149 4.22 0.73 16.24
N THR A 150 5.15 -0.19 15.97
CA THR A 150 6.49 -0.17 16.58
C THR A 150 7.46 0.80 15.89
N LEU A 151 7.11 1.30 14.70
CA LEU A 151 7.96 2.22 13.95
C LEU A 151 7.93 3.64 14.55
N PRO A 152 9.06 4.36 14.56
CA PRO A 152 9.11 5.73 15.04
C PRO A 152 8.10 6.65 14.34
N GLY A 153 7.44 7.52 15.10
CA GLY A 153 6.46 8.46 14.56
C GLY A 153 5.08 7.85 14.25
N VAL A 154 4.85 6.59 14.64
CA VAL A 154 3.54 5.94 14.68
C VAL A 154 3.19 5.69 16.14
N ALA A 155 2.01 6.11 16.56
CA ALA A 155 1.50 5.91 17.90
C ALA A 155 0.18 5.11 17.89
N SER A 156 -0.09 4.45 19.01
CA SER A 156 -1.39 3.88 19.36
C SER A 156 -1.90 4.54 20.63
N LEU A 157 -3.22 4.70 20.77
CA LEU A 157 -3.82 5.20 22.01
C LEU A 157 -3.89 4.15 23.11
N SER A 158 -3.91 2.86 22.75
CA SER A 158 -3.93 1.76 23.71
C SER A 158 -3.56 0.43 23.04
N ASP A 159 -3.34 -0.60 23.86
CA ASP A 159 -3.12 -1.97 23.39
C ASP A 159 -4.38 -2.56 22.74
N PHE A 160 -5.57 -2.00 22.98
CA PHE A 160 -6.83 -2.36 22.32
C PHE A 160 -7.19 -1.33 21.24
N SER A 161 -6.21 -0.93 20.43
CA SER A 161 -6.43 -0.09 19.27
C SER A 161 -5.42 -0.40 18.18
N VAL A 162 -5.92 -0.67 16.97
CA VAL A 162 -5.13 -0.64 15.73
C VAL A 162 -5.26 0.71 15.00
N GLY A 163 -5.79 1.73 15.69
CA GLY A 163 -5.82 3.10 15.17
C GLY A 163 -4.39 3.59 14.93
N LEU A 164 -4.13 4.10 13.74
CA LEU A 164 -2.81 4.63 13.35
C LEU A 164 -2.76 6.13 13.64
N TYR A 165 -1.90 6.54 14.57
CA TYR A 165 -1.62 7.95 14.85
C TYR A 165 -0.24 8.30 14.31
N VAL A 166 -0.17 8.73 13.06
CA VAL A 166 1.11 8.98 12.38
C VAL A 166 1.45 10.46 12.47
N ARG A 167 2.57 10.81 13.10
CA ARG A 167 3.04 12.21 13.26
C ARG A 167 1.96 13.17 13.77
N GLY A 168 1.08 12.69 14.67
CA GLY A 168 -0.01 13.47 15.26
C GLY A 168 -1.32 13.48 14.47
N GLY A 169 -1.36 12.92 13.26
CA GLY A 169 -2.60 12.77 12.50
C GLY A 169 -3.48 11.63 13.05
N THR A 170 -4.80 11.79 12.95
CA THR A 170 -5.80 10.84 13.46
C THR A 170 -6.01 9.66 12.49
N PRO A 171 -6.61 8.53 12.92
CA PRO A 171 -6.78 7.33 12.10
C PRO A 171 -7.40 7.57 10.72
N ASP A 172 -8.37 8.47 10.62
CA ASP A 172 -9.06 8.83 9.38
C ASP A 172 -8.25 9.69 8.42
N GLN A 173 -7.14 10.26 8.89
CA GLN A 173 -6.20 11.02 8.09
C GLN A 173 -5.12 10.14 7.45
N ASN A 174 -5.14 8.83 7.70
CA ASN A 174 -4.25 7.87 7.05
C ASN A 174 -5.01 7.16 5.92
N LEU A 175 -4.35 6.98 4.78
CA LEU A 175 -4.86 6.17 3.67
C LEU A 175 -4.44 4.73 3.93
N ILE A 176 -5.39 3.82 4.10
CA ILE A 176 -5.10 2.39 4.23
C ILE A 176 -5.59 1.69 2.97
N LEU A 177 -4.68 1.01 2.28
CA LEU A 177 -4.94 0.29 1.03
C LEU A 177 -4.67 -1.21 1.23
N LEU A 178 -5.53 -2.04 0.63
CA LEU A 178 -5.33 -3.46 0.44
C LEU A 178 -5.44 -3.77 -1.05
N ASP A 179 -4.32 -4.18 -1.67
CA ASP A 179 -4.21 -4.38 -3.12
C ASP A 179 -4.81 -3.20 -3.92
N GLY A 180 -4.49 -1.97 -3.48
CA GLY A 180 -4.94 -0.72 -4.08
C GLY A 180 -6.37 -0.26 -3.72
N SER A 181 -7.16 -1.07 -3.01
CA SER A 181 -8.52 -0.70 -2.55
C SER A 181 -8.51 -0.07 -1.16
N ASP A 182 -9.32 0.97 -0.95
CA ASP A 182 -9.46 1.62 0.36
C ASP A 182 -10.01 0.65 1.43
N VAL A 183 -9.44 0.67 2.63
CA VAL A 183 -9.95 -0.04 3.82
C VAL A 183 -10.23 1.00 4.90
N TYR A 184 -11.51 1.20 5.23
CA TYR A 184 -11.92 2.27 6.15
C TYR A 184 -11.82 1.89 7.62
N ASN A 185 -12.07 0.62 7.96
CA ASN A 185 -11.89 0.14 9.33
C ASN A 185 -11.02 -1.11 9.37
N ALA A 186 -9.71 -0.94 9.48
CA ALA A 186 -8.77 -2.06 9.46
C ALA A 186 -8.66 -2.80 10.80
N SER A 187 -9.76 -2.96 11.56
CA SER A 187 -9.75 -3.52 12.91
C SER A 187 -10.75 -4.65 13.15
N HIS A 188 -10.31 -5.64 13.93
CA HIS A 188 -11.11 -6.69 14.55
C HIS A 188 -10.89 -6.69 16.06
N LEU A 189 -11.87 -7.22 16.78
CA LEU A 189 -11.83 -7.46 18.23
C LEU A 189 -11.43 -6.20 18.98
N PHE A 190 -12.20 -5.14 18.77
CA PHE A 190 -11.98 -3.82 19.38
C PHE A 190 -10.60 -3.24 19.10
N GLY A 191 -9.96 -3.63 17.99
CA GLY A 191 -8.61 -3.19 17.67
C GLY A 191 -7.52 -4.02 18.33
N LEU A 192 -7.79 -5.25 18.76
CA LEU A 192 -6.73 -6.20 19.11
C LEU A 192 -5.99 -6.67 17.85
N PHE A 193 -6.74 -6.98 16.79
CA PHE A 193 -6.22 -7.47 15.51
C PHE A 193 -6.50 -6.48 14.39
N SER A 194 -5.61 -6.43 13.41
CA SER A 194 -5.90 -5.79 12.14
C SER A 194 -6.61 -6.72 11.17
N THR A 195 -7.26 -6.12 10.18
CA THR A 195 -7.96 -6.76 9.06
C THR A 195 -7.03 -7.57 8.15
N PHE A 196 -5.70 -7.48 8.31
CA PHE A 196 -4.73 -8.08 7.40
C PHE A 196 -4.04 -9.29 8.04
N PRO A 197 -4.42 -10.54 7.69
CA PRO A 197 -3.66 -11.71 8.14
C PRO A 197 -2.26 -11.63 7.55
N ALA A 198 -1.22 -11.69 8.39
CA ALA A 198 0.15 -11.58 7.91
C ALA A 198 0.50 -12.67 6.88
N ASP A 199 -0.03 -13.90 6.98
CA ASP A 199 0.29 -14.97 6.03
C ASP A 199 -0.21 -14.74 4.61
N ALA A 200 -1.16 -13.83 4.42
CA ALA A 200 -1.58 -13.40 3.09
C ALA A 200 -0.88 -12.12 2.64
N ALA A 201 -0.14 -11.44 3.52
CA ALA A 201 0.60 -10.24 3.18
C ALA A 201 1.96 -10.60 2.56
N LYS A 202 2.30 -9.92 1.47
CA LYS A 202 3.62 -9.99 0.83
C LYS A 202 4.54 -8.91 1.39
N SER A 203 4.04 -7.69 1.39
CA SER A 203 4.76 -6.52 1.88
C SER A 203 3.79 -5.48 2.40
N THR A 204 4.31 -4.60 3.24
CA THR A 204 3.58 -3.42 3.69
C THR A 204 4.47 -2.19 3.58
N GLU A 205 3.99 -1.19 2.85
CA GLU A 205 4.65 0.11 2.69
C GLU A 205 3.94 1.15 3.54
N LEU A 206 4.70 1.84 4.40
CA LEU A 206 4.25 2.99 5.15
C LEU A 206 4.99 4.25 4.69
N LEU A 207 4.24 5.25 4.27
CA LEU A 207 4.72 6.61 3.99
C LEU A 207 4.25 7.56 5.08
N ARG A 208 5.14 7.92 6.00
CA ARG A 208 4.88 8.80 7.15
C ARG A 208 4.92 10.29 6.76
N GLY A 209 4.03 10.71 5.86
CA GLY A 209 4.02 12.04 5.26
C GLY A 209 5.04 12.19 4.12
N GLY A 210 5.03 13.32 3.42
CA GLY A 210 5.92 13.54 2.27
C GLY A 210 5.65 12.59 1.10
N TYR A 211 4.45 12.00 1.01
CA TYR A 211 4.17 10.93 0.04
C TYR A 211 3.98 11.47 -1.40
N PRO A 212 4.37 10.67 -2.42
CA PRO A 212 4.31 11.04 -3.83
C PRO A 212 2.92 11.42 -4.34
N ALA A 213 2.88 12.24 -5.40
CA ALA A 213 1.65 12.81 -5.99
C ALA A 213 0.61 11.75 -6.40
N LYS A 214 1.02 10.50 -6.63
CA LYS A 214 0.14 9.35 -6.91
C LYS A 214 -0.91 9.12 -5.81
N TYR A 215 -0.56 9.36 -4.54
CA TYR A 215 -1.50 9.25 -3.41
C TYR A 215 -2.16 10.59 -3.06
N GLY A 216 -3.41 10.54 -2.59
CA GLY A 216 -4.18 11.71 -2.15
C GLY A 216 -5.43 11.35 -1.35
N GLY A 217 -6.24 12.34 -0.99
CA GLY A 217 -7.49 12.14 -0.25
C GLY A 217 -7.33 11.93 1.25
N ARG A 218 -6.12 12.12 1.78
CA ARG A 218 -5.73 11.96 3.18
C ARG A 218 -4.67 13.02 3.52
N LEU A 219 -4.45 13.28 4.82
CA LEU A 219 -3.56 14.33 5.29
C LEU A 219 -2.25 13.83 5.92
N SER A 220 -2.27 12.64 6.53
CA SER A 220 -1.20 12.20 7.45
C SER A 220 -0.22 11.22 6.82
N SER A 221 -0.72 10.06 6.38
CA SER A 221 0.13 8.96 5.91
C SER A 221 -0.56 8.09 4.85
N VAL A 222 0.24 7.23 4.23
CA VAL A 222 -0.25 6.13 3.39
C VAL A 222 0.28 4.82 3.94
N LEU A 223 -0.60 3.85 4.14
CA LEU A 223 -0.33 2.47 4.46
C LEU A 223 -0.83 1.62 3.30
N ASN A 224 0.09 1.02 2.55
CA ASN A 224 -0.22 0.17 1.40
C ASN A 224 0.15 -1.28 1.75
N VAL A 225 -0.87 -2.13 1.91
CA VAL A 225 -0.70 -3.57 2.14
C VAL A 225 -0.87 -4.29 0.81
N ILE A 226 0.18 -4.99 0.39
CA ILE A 226 0.20 -5.79 -0.84
C ILE A 226 0.16 -7.26 -0.41
N THR A 227 -0.77 -8.03 -0.95
CA THR A 227 -0.87 -9.45 -0.63
C THR A 227 -0.06 -10.30 -1.58
N ASP A 228 0.24 -11.53 -1.16
CA ASP A 228 0.97 -12.51 -1.96
C ASP A 228 0.21 -12.82 -3.27
N GLU A 229 0.92 -12.88 -4.39
CA GLU A 229 0.39 -13.23 -5.71
C GLU A 229 0.03 -14.72 -5.81
N GLY A 230 0.50 -15.55 -4.88
CA GLY A 230 0.44 -17.00 -4.85
C GLY A 230 1.66 -17.62 -5.51
N ASN A 231 2.07 -18.79 -5.03
CA ASN A 231 3.18 -19.56 -5.60
C ASN A 231 2.84 -20.07 -7.03
N LYS A 232 3.67 -19.73 -8.03
CA LYS A 232 3.48 -20.09 -9.44
C LYS A 232 4.09 -21.44 -9.81
N GLU A 233 4.90 -22.02 -8.92
CA GLU A 233 5.69 -23.22 -9.15
C GLU A 233 5.05 -24.45 -8.49
N GLU A 234 4.59 -24.32 -7.24
CA GLU A 234 4.04 -25.44 -6.48
C GLU A 234 2.85 -25.08 -5.58
N PHE A 235 2.11 -26.10 -5.16
CA PHE A 235 1.03 -25.95 -4.21
C PHE A 235 1.58 -25.86 -2.78
N GLU A 236 1.11 -24.86 -2.04
CA GLU A 236 1.48 -24.65 -0.64
C GLU A 236 0.25 -24.43 0.22
N ALA A 237 0.33 -24.88 1.47
CA ALA A 237 -0.68 -24.63 2.49
C ALA A 237 0.01 -24.26 3.80
N ALA A 238 -0.41 -23.15 4.39
CA ALA A 238 0.04 -22.68 5.70
C ALA A 238 -1.18 -22.43 6.58
N GLY A 239 -1.06 -22.71 7.87
CA GLY A 239 -2.17 -22.49 8.81
C GLY A 239 -1.69 -22.43 10.24
N GLY A 240 -2.60 -22.00 11.12
CA GLY A 240 -2.31 -21.86 12.53
C GLY A 240 -3.58 -21.92 13.35
N VAL A 241 -3.46 -22.45 14.57
CA VAL A 241 -4.51 -22.42 15.58
C VAL A 241 -3.90 -21.80 16.82
N SER A 242 -4.46 -20.69 17.26
CA SER A 242 -4.13 -20.02 18.52
C SER A 242 -5.20 -20.32 19.57
N LEU A 243 -5.10 -19.71 20.75
CA LEU A 243 -6.14 -19.78 21.77
C LEU A 243 -7.45 -19.09 21.36
N ILE A 244 -7.43 -18.18 20.38
CA ILE A 244 -8.62 -17.37 20.03
C ILE A 244 -8.93 -17.33 18.54
N SER A 245 -8.04 -17.81 17.66
CA SER A 245 -8.21 -17.78 16.21
C SER A 245 -7.70 -19.03 15.52
N SER A 246 -8.32 -19.37 14.39
CA SER A 246 -7.84 -20.38 13.45
C SER A 246 -7.67 -19.73 12.09
N ARG A 247 -6.58 -20.04 11.39
CA ARG A 247 -6.26 -19.50 10.07
C ARG A 247 -5.73 -20.58 9.13
N LEU A 248 -6.06 -20.44 7.86
CA LEU A 248 -5.59 -21.29 6.77
C LEU A 248 -5.39 -20.43 5.52
N THR A 249 -4.25 -20.60 4.88
CA THR A 249 -3.89 -20.02 3.60
C THR A 249 -3.45 -21.15 2.68
N VAL A 250 -4.00 -21.18 1.47
CA VAL A 250 -3.63 -22.14 0.43
C VAL A 250 -3.32 -21.37 -0.84
N GLN A 251 -2.27 -21.78 -1.54
CA GLN A 251 -1.83 -21.14 -2.76
C GLN A 251 -1.23 -22.15 -3.74
N GLY A 252 -1.12 -21.75 -4.99
CA GLY A 252 -0.41 -22.56 -5.98
C GLY A 252 -0.69 -22.13 -7.42
N PRO A 253 -0.14 -22.88 -8.38
CA PRO A 253 -0.27 -22.56 -9.79
C PRO A 253 -1.72 -22.71 -10.28
N ILE A 254 -2.15 -21.78 -11.13
CA ILE A 254 -3.38 -21.88 -11.92
C ILE A 254 -3.19 -21.21 -13.28
N ALA A 255 -3.48 -21.95 -14.35
CA ALA A 255 -3.26 -21.52 -15.73
C ALA A 255 -1.83 -21.03 -15.98
N LYS A 256 -1.63 -19.74 -16.31
CA LYS A 256 -0.31 -19.14 -16.57
C LYS A 256 0.23 -18.33 -15.37
N GLY A 257 -0.38 -18.48 -14.21
CA GLY A 257 0.03 -17.78 -13.01
C GLY A 257 -0.40 -18.54 -11.77
N SER A 258 -0.96 -17.84 -10.80
CA SER A 258 -1.18 -18.39 -9.45
C SER A 258 -2.47 -17.91 -8.82
N TYR A 259 -2.85 -18.59 -7.75
CA TYR A 259 -3.91 -18.18 -6.84
C TYR A 259 -3.43 -18.21 -5.39
N LEU A 260 -4.10 -17.43 -4.56
CA LEU A 260 -4.04 -17.45 -3.11
C LEU A 260 -5.46 -17.40 -2.56
N LEU A 261 -5.75 -18.22 -1.56
CA LEU A 261 -6.98 -18.17 -0.77
C LEU A 261 -6.59 -18.21 0.70
N SER A 262 -7.10 -17.26 1.49
CA SER A 262 -6.84 -17.18 2.92
C SER A 262 -8.15 -16.99 3.69
N ALA A 263 -8.27 -17.69 4.81
CA ALA A 263 -9.39 -17.60 5.72
C ALA A 263 -8.87 -17.53 7.17
N ARG A 264 -9.42 -16.61 7.96
CA ARG A 264 -9.19 -16.49 9.40
C ARG A 264 -10.53 -16.40 10.10
N ARG A 265 -10.72 -17.12 11.21
CA ARG A 265 -11.93 -17.04 12.03
C ARG A 265 -11.56 -17.14 13.50
N THR A 266 -12.16 -16.28 14.33
CA THR A 266 -12.05 -16.45 15.78
C THR A 266 -12.95 -17.60 16.25
N HIS A 267 -12.48 -18.30 17.28
CA HIS A 267 -13.27 -19.28 18.02
C HIS A 267 -13.47 -18.82 19.48
N LEU A 268 -13.54 -17.50 19.71
CA LEU A 268 -13.93 -16.92 20.99
C LEU A 268 -15.37 -17.27 21.37
N ASP A 269 -16.29 -17.37 20.41
CA ASP A 269 -17.69 -17.68 20.67
C ASP A 269 -17.92 -19.03 21.40
N PRO A 270 -17.35 -20.18 20.97
CA PRO A 270 -17.47 -21.41 21.75
C PRO A 270 -16.69 -21.36 23.06
N LEU A 271 -15.56 -20.66 23.14
CA LEU A 271 -14.80 -20.52 24.39
C LEU A 271 -15.58 -19.74 25.45
N LEU A 272 -16.20 -18.63 25.05
CA LEU A 272 -17.05 -17.81 25.90
C LEU A 272 -18.30 -18.57 26.34
N ALA A 273 -18.91 -19.37 25.45
CA ALA A 273 -20.05 -20.21 25.81
C ALA A 273 -19.70 -21.28 26.87
N ILE A 274 -18.50 -21.86 26.84
CA ILE A 274 -18.03 -22.79 27.89
C ILE A 274 -17.76 -22.05 29.20
N ALA A 275 -17.27 -20.81 29.11
CA ALA A 275 -16.95 -19.98 30.26
C ALA A 275 -18.19 -19.35 30.92
N GLU A 276 -19.30 -19.20 30.19
CA GLU A 276 -20.58 -18.65 30.66
C GLU A 276 -21.05 -19.34 31.94
N ASP A 277 -21.04 -20.68 31.95
CA ASP A 277 -21.44 -21.50 33.11
C ASP A 277 -20.54 -21.30 34.34
N LYS A 278 -19.30 -20.82 34.15
CA LYS A 278 -18.28 -20.72 35.21
C LYS A 278 -17.99 -19.29 35.69
N LEU A 279 -18.16 -18.30 34.81
CA LEU A 279 -17.76 -16.92 35.04
C LEU A 279 -18.95 -15.96 35.22
N ASP A 280 -20.19 -16.47 35.18
CA ASP A 280 -21.45 -15.67 35.22
C ASP A 280 -21.49 -14.55 34.16
N ILE A 281 -20.74 -14.73 33.07
CA ILE A 281 -20.73 -13.82 31.91
C ILE A 281 -21.89 -14.25 31.01
N LYS A 282 -23.12 -14.02 31.48
CA LYS A 282 -24.31 -14.40 30.73
C LYS A 282 -24.31 -13.74 29.34
N ARG A 283 -24.47 -14.57 28.31
CA ARG A 283 -24.91 -14.19 26.96
C ARG A 283 -24.06 -13.12 26.24
N PHE A 284 -22.74 -13.12 26.46
CA PHE A 284 -21.78 -12.38 25.64
C PHE A 284 -21.24 -13.29 24.52
N ARG A 285 -21.44 -12.90 23.26
CA ARG A 285 -20.91 -13.61 22.09
C ARG A 285 -20.16 -12.64 21.19
N TYR A 286 -18.97 -13.05 20.80
CA TYR A 286 -18.15 -12.29 19.89
C TYR A 286 -17.54 -13.21 18.84
N ASN A 287 -17.67 -12.86 17.56
CA ASN A 287 -16.93 -13.52 16.50
C ASN A 287 -16.53 -12.56 15.38
N PHE A 288 -15.41 -12.85 14.72
CA PHE A 288 -15.01 -12.26 13.45
C PHE A 288 -14.52 -13.33 12.49
N TYR A 289 -14.56 -13.01 11.21
CA TYR A 289 -13.88 -13.76 10.17
C TYR A 289 -13.33 -12.84 9.09
N ASP A 290 -12.31 -13.35 8.41
CA ASP A 290 -11.70 -12.81 7.21
C ASP A 290 -11.71 -13.87 6.13
N LEU A 291 -12.05 -13.46 4.92
CA LEU A 291 -11.90 -14.24 3.70
C LEU A 291 -11.16 -13.37 2.69
N GLN A 292 -10.09 -13.90 2.13
CA GLN A 292 -9.28 -13.23 1.13
C GLN A 292 -8.99 -14.19 -0.01
N GLY A 293 -9.00 -13.65 -1.23
CA GLY A 293 -8.60 -14.40 -2.41
C GLY A 293 -7.91 -13.49 -3.40
N LYS A 294 -6.91 -14.03 -4.09
CA LYS A 294 -6.18 -13.34 -5.16
C LYS A 294 -5.84 -14.32 -6.26
N THR A 295 -5.85 -13.84 -7.49
CA THR A 295 -5.24 -14.54 -8.62
C THR A 295 -4.41 -13.57 -9.42
N HIS A 296 -3.26 -14.05 -9.88
CA HIS A 296 -2.34 -13.32 -10.73
C HIS A 296 -2.10 -14.15 -11.99
N GLN A 297 -2.25 -13.55 -13.16
CA GLN A 297 -2.14 -14.22 -14.46
C GLN A 297 -1.18 -13.48 -15.37
N ILE A 298 -0.21 -14.20 -15.92
CA ILE A 298 0.70 -13.70 -16.95
C ILE A 298 0.05 -14.01 -18.31
N LEU A 299 -0.52 -12.99 -18.94
CA LEU A 299 -1.26 -13.15 -20.20
C LEU A 299 -0.28 -13.22 -21.38
N SER A 300 0.72 -12.33 -21.37
CA SER A 300 1.85 -12.23 -22.30
C SER A 300 3.10 -11.80 -21.52
N HIS A 301 4.21 -11.52 -22.20
CA HIS A 301 5.39 -10.94 -21.57
C HIS A 301 5.13 -9.49 -21.14
N GLU A 302 4.26 -8.79 -21.85
CA GLU A 302 3.90 -7.38 -21.62
C GLU A 302 2.69 -7.23 -20.69
N ASP A 303 1.80 -8.23 -20.62
CA ASP A 303 0.50 -8.15 -19.98
C ASP A 303 0.37 -9.06 -18.75
N GLN A 304 0.06 -8.46 -17.61
CA GLN A 304 -0.28 -9.18 -16.38
C GLN A 304 -1.61 -8.70 -15.83
N LEU A 305 -2.44 -9.64 -15.36
CA LEU A 305 -3.73 -9.34 -14.75
C LEU A 305 -3.77 -9.90 -13.33
N THR A 306 -4.10 -9.05 -12.37
CA THR A 306 -4.32 -9.43 -10.98
C THR A 306 -5.75 -9.10 -10.58
N ILE A 307 -6.42 -10.04 -9.90
CA ILE A 307 -7.73 -9.81 -9.28
C ILE A 307 -7.63 -10.23 -7.82
N ALA A 308 -8.01 -9.34 -6.90
CA ALA A 308 -8.02 -9.61 -5.47
C ALA A 308 -9.37 -9.24 -4.87
N ALA A 309 -9.76 -9.95 -3.81
CA ALA A 309 -10.96 -9.66 -3.04
C ALA A 309 -10.74 -9.97 -1.57
N TYR A 310 -11.34 -9.16 -0.70
CA TYR A 310 -11.34 -9.35 0.73
C TYR A 310 -12.74 -9.12 1.30
N LYS A 311 -13.08 -9.88 2.34
CA LYS A 311 -14.30 -9.71 3.13
C LYS A 311 -14.02 -10.04 4.58
N GLY A 312 -14.15 -9.04 5.42
CA GLY A 312 -14.11 -9.17 6.88
C GLY A 312 -15.43 -8.79 7.52
N ARG A 313 -15.77 -9.43 8.63
CA ARG A 313 -16.90 -9.03 9.46
C ARG A 313 -16.71 -9.43 10.91
N ASP A 314 -17.12 -8.55 11.80
CA ASP A 314 -17.23 -8.74 13.23
C ASP A 314 -18.70 -8.70 13.64
N GLU A 315 -19.06 -9.52 14.60
CA GLU A 315 -20.37 -9.57 15.23
C GLU A 315 -20.18 -9.75 16.73
N LEU A 316 -20.71 -8.79 17.47
CA LEU A 316 -20.82 -8.79 18.90
C LEU A 316 -22.30 -8.80 19.28
N LEU A 317 -22.67 -9.72 20.14
CA LEU A 317 -23.98 -9.81 20.75
C LEU A 317 -23.78 -9.82 22.26
N TYR A 318 -24.46 -8.92 22.94
CA TYR A 318 -24.55 -8.89 24.38
C TYR A 318 -26.02 -8.89 24.77
N ARG A 319 -26.39 -9.75 25.72
CA ARG A 319 -27.77 -9.84 26.22
C ARG A 319 -27.75 -9.75 27.74
N PHE A 320 -28.56 -8.85 28.27
CA PHE A 320 -28.77 -8.62 29.68
C PHE A 320 -30.29 -8.53 29.94
N ASP A 321 -30.75 -8.78 31.16
CA ASP A 321 -32.18 -9.03 31.43
C ASP A 321 -33.13 -7.98 30.80
N GLU A 322 -32.80 -6.70 30.91
CA GLU A 322 -33.57 -5.57 30.36
C GLU A 322 -32.84 -4.83 29.22
N PHE A 323 -31.69 -5.34 28.76
CA PHE A 323 -30.80 -4.65 27.82
C PHE A 323 -30.08 -5.60 26.88
N ASP A 324 -30.31 -5.42 25.59
CA ASP A 324 -29.64 -6.14 24.51
C ASP A 324 -28.82 -5.15 23.65
N PHE A 325 -27.61 -5.58 23.27
CA PHE A 325 -26.72 -4.82 22.41
C PHE A 325 -26.18 -5.68 21.27
N ASP A 326 -26.47 -5.27 20.04
CA ASP A 326 -25.90 -5.86 18.83
C ASP A 326 -24.97 -4.86 18.16
N LEU A 327 -23.79 -5.33 17.80
CA LEU A 327 -22.85 -4.56 17.02
C LEU A 327 -22.26 -5.45 15.94
N SER A 328 -22.26 -4.94 14.71
CA SER A 328 -21.51 -5.58 13.63
C SER A 328 -20.85 -4.55 12.74
N TRP A 329 -19.63 -4.83 12.32
CA TRP A 329 -18.92 -4.01 11.35
C TRP A 329 -18.09 -4.88 10.42
N GLY A 330 -17.61 -4.30 9.33
CA GLY A 330 -16.71 -5.00 8.42
C GLY A 330 -16.42 -4.25 7.14
N ASN A 331 -15.44 -4.75 6.40
CA ASN A 331 -15.05 -4.23 5.10
C ASN A 331 -15.19 -5.31 4.03
N ARG A 332 -15.46 -4.87 2.82
CA ARG A 332 -15.38 -5.68 1.61
C ARG A 332 -14.61 -4.91 0.57
N THR A 333 -13.63 -5.54 -0.05
CA THR A 333 -12.90 -4.94 -1.16
C THR A 333 -12.83 -5.90 -2.33
N ILE A 334 -12.74 -5.33 -3.52
CA ILE A 334 -12.40 -6.03 -4.75
C ILE A 334 -11.49 -5.11 -5.58
N SER A 335 -10.42 -5.65 -6.12
CA SER A 335 -9.57 -4.94 -7.08
C SER A 335 -9.29 -5.81 -8.29
N SER A 336 -9.21 -5.16 -9.45
CA SER A 336 -8.54 -5.69 -10.62
C SER A 336 -7.45 -4.71 -11.03
N LYS A 337 -6.28 -5.24 -11.39
CA LYS A 337 -5.13 -4.48 -11.88
C LYS A 337 -4.60 -5.15 -13.12
N TRP A 338 -4.64 -4.43 -14.24
CA TRP A 338 -3.96 -4.82 -15.47
C TRP A 338 -2.68 -4.00 -15.61
N THR A 339 -1.56 -4.70 -15.69
CA THR A 339 -0.23 -4.15 -15.93
C THR A 339 0.14 -4.39 -17.38
N HIS A 340 0.61 -3.35 -18.06
CA HIS A 340 1.05 -3.40 -19.44
C HIS A 340 2.40 -2.71 -19.63
N VAL A 341 3.34 -3.39 -20.27
CA VAL A 341 4.61 -2.84 -20.75
C VAL A 341 4.43 -2.39 -22.19
N PHE A 342 4.38 -1.08 -22.45
CA PHE A 342 4.20 -0.55 -23.82
C PHE A 342 5.51 -0.64 -24.61
N ASP A 343 6.62 -0.31 -23.95
CA ASP A 343 8.00 -0.44 -24.42
C ASP A 343 8.96 -0.40 -23.21
N SER A 344 10.27 -0.34 -23.47
CA SER A 344 11.34 -0.26 -22.46
C SER A 344 11.28 1.00 -21.59
N ALA A 345 10.69 2.08 -22.08
CA ALA A 345 10.62 3.37 -21.42
C ALA A 345 9.21 3.71 -20.90
N LEU A 346 8.16 2.97 -21.27
CA LEU A 346 6.77 3.24 -20.89
C LEU A 346 6.06 2.02 -20.33
N PHE A 347 5.64 2.14 -19.07
CA PHE A 347 4.95 1.11 -18.30
C PHE A 347 3.66 1.67 -17.69
N GLY A 348 2.57 0.90 -17.73
CA GLY A 348 1.27 1.35 -17.20
C GLY A 348 0.56 0.33 -16.33
N ASN A 349 -0.23 0.84 -15.37
CA ASN A 349 -1.22 0.08 -14.63
C ASN A 349 -2.60 0.72 -14.80
N LEU A 350 -3.59 -0.09 -15.15
CA LEU A 350 -5.00 0.26 -15.06
C LEU A 350 -5.64 -0.55 -13.94
N SER A 351 -6.29 0.13 -13.00
CA SER A 351 -6.93 -0.53 -11.86
C SER A 351 -8.39 -0.11 -11.70
N PHE A 352 -9.25 -1.09 -11.41
CA PHE A 352 -10.60 -0.87 -10.93
C PHE A 352 -10.69 -1.40 -9.50
N THR A 353 -11.19 -0.59 -8.59
CA THR A 353 -11.33 -0.99 -7.19
C THR A 353 -12.74 -0.69 -6.70
N GLY A 354 -13.27 -1.55 -5.85
CA GLY A 354 -14.50 -1.32 -5.12
C GLY A 354 -14.28 -1.59 -3.65
N SER A 355 -14.77 -0.70 -2.80
CA SER A 355 -14.73 -0.87 -1.34
C SER A 355 -16.10 -0.61 -0.74
N ARG A 356 -16.43 -1.36 0.30
CA ARG A 356 -17.59 -1.12 1.15
C ARG A 356 -17.22 -1.34 2.60
N PHE A 357 -17.39 -0.30 3.40
CA PHE A 357 -17.48 -0.38 4.85
C PHE A 357 -18.94 -0.36 5.30
N ARG A 358 -19.28 -1.16 6.31
CA ARG A 358 -20.57 -1.10 6.98
C ARG A 358 -20.36 -1.27 8.48
N SER A 359 -21.07 -0.47 9.28
CA SER A 359 -21.29 -0.71 10.70
C SER A 359 -22.78 -0.63 11.01
N GLN A 360 -23.24 -1.42 11.97
CA GLN A 360 -24.59 -1.37 12.49
C GLN A 360 -24.56 -1.65 13.99
N THR A 361 -25.24 -0.78 14.72
CA THR A 361 -25.44 -0.88 16.16
C THR A 361 -26.94 -0.95 16.46
N ILE A 362 -27.35 -1.88 17.31
CA ILE A 362 -28.71 -1.95 17.84
C ILE A 362 -28.61 -1.94 19.36
N PHE A 363 -29.32 -1.00 19.97
CA PHE A 363 -29.56 -0.97 21.41
C PHE A 363 -31.04 -1.27 21.61
N ASP A 364 -31.34 -2.34 22.33
CA ASP A 364 -32.70 -2.81 22.54
C ASP A 364 -32.95 -2.94 24.05
N THR A 365 -34.01 -2.31 24.54
CA THR A 365 -34.45 -2.30 25.94
C THR A 365 -35.95 -2.63 25.98
N GLU A 366 -36.54 -2.77 27.16
CA GLU A 366 -37.99 -3.05 27.26
C GLU A 366 -38.86 -2.00 26.53
N ASP A 367 -38.45 -0.73 26.57
CA ASP A 367 -39.25 0.39 26.06
C ASP A 367 -38.76 0.95 24.72
N VAL A 368 -37.47 0.81 24.41
CA VAL A 368 -36.83 1.53 23.29
C VAL A 368 -35.89 0.61 22.52
N ARG A 369 -36.02 0.64 21.19
CA ARG A 369 -35.11 -0.06 20.27
C ARG A 369 -34.47 0.88 19.26
N LEU A 370 -33.26 1.33 19.57
CA LEU A 370 -32.46 2.21 18.73
C LEU A 370 -31.64 1.41 17.72
N LYS A 371 -31.55 1.94 16.51
CA LYS A 371 -30.72 1.42 15.42
C LYS A 371 -29.87 2.54 14.84
N GLU A 372 -28.58 2.28 14.73
CA GLU A 372 -27.62 3.11 14.00
C GLU A 372 -27.01 2.28 12.87
N SER A 373 -26.94 2.83 11.66
CA SER A 373 -26.33 2.19 10.50
C SER A 373 -25.43 3.20 9.80
N ASN A 374 -24.19 2.83 9.54
CA ASN A 374 -23.27 3.57 8.69
C ASN A 374 -22.82 2.67 7.54
N ARG A 375 -22.93 3.17 6.31
CA ARG A 375 -22.45 2.48 5.12
C ARG A 375 -21.70 3.47 4.25
N LEU A 376 -20.48 3.09 3.89
CA LEU A 376 -19.66 3.83 2.94
C LEU A 376 -19.27 2.88 1.82
N THR A 377 -19.58 3.25 0.59
CA THR A 377 -19.21 2.49 -0.61
C THR A 377 -18.42 3.41 -1.53
N ASP A 378 -17.31 2.91 -2.08
CA ASP A 378 -16.62 3.57 -3.18
C ASP A 378 -16.34 2.62 -4.34
N LEU A 379 -16.31 3.22 -5.53
CA LEU A 379 -15.88 2.59 -6.78
C LEU A 379 -14.87 3.52 -7.42
N SER A 380 -13.69 3.00 -7.74
CA SER A 380 -12.60 3.80 -8.32
C SER A 380 -12.05 3.19 -9.59
N PHE A 381 -11.64 4.07 -10.49
CA PHE A 381 -10.78 3.78 -11.62
C PHE A 381 -9.47 4.57 -11.46
N LYS A 382 -8.34 3.89 -11.62
CA LYS A 382 -6.99 4.47 -11.54
C LYS A 382 -6.20 4.09 -12.80
N GLY A 383 -5.50 5.06 -13.36
CA GLY A 383 -4.50 4.82 -14.41
C GLY A 383 -3.19 5.48 -14.01
N ASP A 384 -2.14 4.68 -13.86
CA ASP A 384 -0.82 5.12 -13.42
C ASP A 384 0.22 4.72 -14.47
N PHE A 385 0.97 5.67 -15.00
CA PHE A 385 1.94 5.47 -16.08
C PHE A 385 3.31 5.99 -15.66
N ASN A 386 4.34 5.17 -15.88
CA ASN A 386 5.74 5.49 -15.63
C ASN A 386 6.42 5.62 -16.99
N TYR A 387 7.01 6.78 -17.24
CA TYR A 387 7.73 7.11 -18.45
C TYR A 387 9.18 7.49 -18.12
N PHE A 388 10.14 6.89 -18.81
CA PHE A 388 11.57 7.04 -18.58
C PHE A 388 12.24 7.74 -19.77
N PRO A 389 12.03 9.06 -19.97
CA PRO A 389 12.51 9.78 -21.15
C PRO A 389 14.03 9.92 -21.26
N SER A 390 14.75 9.82 -20.14
CA SER A 390 16.21 9.94 -20.10
C SER A 390 16.78 9.30 -18.84
N GLU A 391 18.11 9.18 -18.75
CA GLU A 391 18.79 8.70 -17.54
C GLU A 391 18.55 9.56 -16.28
N ASP A 392 18.23 10.84 -16.50
CA ASP A 392 18.06 11.82 -15.43
C ASP A 392 16.60 11.98 -15.03
N HIS A 393 15.64 11.45 -15.79
CA HIS A 393 14.22 11.72 -15.59
C HIS A 393 13.39 10.44 -15.59
N ALA A 394 12.62 10.25 -14.52
CA ALA A 394 11.57 9.24 -14.43
C ALA A 394 10.24 9.92 -14.08
N VAL A 395 9.36 10.00 -15.07
CA VAL A 395 8.10 10.75 -15.02
C VAL A 395 6.95 9.80 -14.70
N GLU A 396 6.23 10.07 -13.62
CA GLU A 396 4.98 9.41 -13.27
C GLU A 396 3.80 10.32 -13.59
N VAL A 397 2.86 9.85 -14.40
CA VAL A 397 1.58 10.54 -14.65
C VAL A 397 0.43 9.61 -14.34
N GLY A 398 -0.67 10.17 -13.86
CA GLY A 398 -1.85 9.35 -13.66
C GLY A 398 -3.13 10.12 -13.48
N LEU A 399 -4.20 9.36 -13.53
CA LEU A 399 -5.58 9.81 -13.42
C LEU A 399 -6.34 8.94 -12.43
N TRP A 400 -7.26 9.57 -11.72
CA TRP A 400 -8.11 8.90 -10.75
C TRP A 400 -9.53 9.44 -10.85
N SER A 401 -10.49 8.53 -10.77
CA SER A 401 -11.90 8.83 -10.62
C SER A 401 -12.48 7.90 -9.57
N LYS A 402 -13.08 8.45 -8.52
CA LYS A 402 -13.71 7.71 -7.43
C LYS A 402 -15.13 8.22 -7.24
N ARG A 403 -16.11 7.34 -7.33
CA ARG A 403 -17.48 7.58 -6.87
C ARG A 403 -17.59 7.13 -5.42
N MET A 404 -18.16 7.95 -4.56
CA MET A 404 -18.38 7.65 -3.14
C MET A 404 -19.86 7.82 -2.81
N SER A 405 -20.41 6.90 -2.05
CA SER A 405 -21.76 6.98 -1.48
C SER A 405 -21.69 6.66 0.00
N MET A 406 -22.23 7.56 0.81
CA MET A 406 -22.29 7.47 2.26
C MET A 406 -23.75 7.53 2.70
N GLU A 407 -24.17 6.51 3.43
CA GLU A 407 -25.48 6.43 4.06
C GLU A 407 -25.31 6.31 5.57
N TYR A 408 -25.99 7.18 6.31
CA TYR A 408 -26.05 7.15 7.76
C TYR A 408 -27.50 7.29 8.22
N ILE A 409 -27.97 6.26 8.93
CA ILE A 409 -29.32 6.20 9.47
C ILE A 409 -29.23 6.03 10.99
N PHE A 410 -29.97 6.86 11.73
CA PHE A 410 -30.14 6.74 13.16
C PHE A 410 -31.60 6.98 13.55
N GLY A 411 -32.16 6.08 14.35
CA GLY A 411 -33.52 6.22 14.86
C GLY A 411 -33.99 5.02 15.64
N GLU A 412 -35.31 4.95 15.83
CA GLU A 412 -36.01 3.83 16.43
C GLU A 412 -36.59 2.92 15.35
N SER A 413 -36.93 1.67 15.69
CA SER A 413 -37.41 0.65 14.74
C SER A 413 -38.54 1.08 13.81
N ASN A 414 -39.37 2.04 14.22
CA ASN A 414 -40.50 2.57 13.43
C ASN A 414 -40.33 4.03 12.98
N GLN A 415 -39.23 4.70 13.35
CA GLN A 415 -39.03 6.11 13.04
C GLN A 415 -37.53 6.45 12.92
N GLU A 416 -37.13 6.91 11.74
CA GLU A 416 -35.79 7.44 11.51
C GLU A 416 -35.73 8.91 11.95
N TRP A 417 -34.74 9.26 12.78
CA TRP A 417 -34.52 10.63 13.25
C TRP A 417 -33.47 11.35 12.42
N VAL A 418 -32.48 10.59 11.94
CA VAL A 418 -31.44 11.06 11.02
C VAL A 418 -31.37 10.07 9.87
N ASP A 419 -31.48 10.61 8.66
CA ASP A 419 -31.26 9.90 7.40
C ASP A 419 -30.40 10.81 6.51
N ILE A 420 -29.15 10.42 6.32
CA ILE A 420 -28.18 11.12 5.49
C ILE A 420 -27.76 10.17 4.38
N ASP A 421 -28.07 10.53 3.14
CA ASP A 421 -27.57 9.87 1.94
C ASP A 421 -26.85 10.90 1.08
N VAL A 422 -25.54 10.72 0.94
CA VAL A 422 -24.67 11.63 0.20
C VAL A 422 -23.87 10.83 -0.82
N GLU A 423 -23.90 11.31 -2.05
CA GLU A 423 -23.09 10.80 -3.14
C GLU A 423 -22.20 11.91 -3.70
N GLY A 424 -20.98 11.56 -4.11
CA GLY A 424 -20.10 12.50 -4.79
C GLY A 424 -18.97 11.81 -5.55
N PHE A 425 -18.41 12.54 -6.50
CA PHE A 425 -17.24 12.10 -7.25
C PHE A 425 -15.98 12.86 -6.82
N HIS A 426 -14.86 12.13 -6.73
CA HIS A 426 -13.52 12.67 -6.59
C HIS A 426 -12.73 12.32 -7.85
N HIS A 427 -12.37 13.34 -8.63
CA HIS A 427 -11.48 13.23 -9.77
C HIS A 427 -10.11 13.80 -9.44
N ALA A 428 -9.05 13.18 -9.94
CA ALA A 428 -7.72 13.74 -9.84
C ALA A 428 -6.87 13.42 -11.07
N LEU A 429 -5.96 14.34 -11.38
CA LEU A 429 -4.85 14.15 -12.32
C LEU A 429 -3.56 14.46 -11.57
N TYR A 430 -2.51 13.70 -11.82
CA TYR A 430 -1.20 13.99 -11.25
C TYR A 430 -0.08 13.82 -12.27
N ALA A 431 0.98 14.57 -12.06
CA ALA A 431 2.26 14.42 -12.73
C ALA A 431 3.38 14.61 -11.69
N GLN A 432 4.43 13.82 -11.80
CA GLN A 432 5.60 13.87 -10.93
C GLN A 432 6.82 13.46 -11.75
N ASP A 433 7.96 14.09 -11.50
CA ASP A 433 9.21 13.77 -12.20
C ASP A 433 10.29 13.52 -11.16
N THR A 434 10.93 12.35 -11.19
CA THR A 434 12.15 12.07 -10.42
C THR A 434 13.33 12.49 -11.26
N TRP A 435 13.87 13.67 -10.95
CA TRP A 435 14.93 14.31 -11.69
C TRP A 435 16.28 14.19 -10.97
N ARG A 436 17.25 13.51 -11.56
CA ARG A 436 18.65 13.53 -11.16
C ARG A 436 19.31 14.82 -11.65
N ALA A 437 19.10 15.91 -10.92
CA ALA A 437 19.65 17.21 -11.27
C ALA A 437 21.18 17.24 -11.32
N THR A 438 21.84 16.43 -10.48
CA THR A 438 23.29 16.15 -10.52
C THR A 438 23.56 14.75 -9.99
N HIS A 439 24.78 14.24 -10.10
CA HIS A 439 25.21 12.98 -9.47
C HIS A 439 25.01 12.93 -7.93
N LEU A 440 24.90 14.09 -7.27
CA LEU A 440 24.66 14.17 -5.81
C LEU A 440 23.22 14.57 -5.46
N LEU A 441 22.45 15.13 -6.38
CA LEU A 441 21.15 15.75 -6.08
C LEU A 441 20.06 15.15 -6.95
N THR A 442 19.10 14.51 -6.31
CA THR A 442 17.84 14.08 -6.91
C THR A 442 16.70 14.94 -6.36
N LEU A 443 15.87 15.47 -7.24
CA LEU A 443 14.65 16.22 -6.93
C LEU A 443 13.45 15.44 -7.44
N GLN A 444 12.31 15.57 -6.75
CA GLN A 444 11.04 15.01 -7.20
C GLN A 444 9.92 16.04 -7.04
N PRO A 445 9.82 17.02 -7.96
CA PRO A 445 8.64 17.87 -8.06
C PRO A 445 7.43 17.04 -8.49
N GLY A 446 6.27 17.31 -7.88
CA GLY A 446 5.00 16.70 -8.24
C GLY A 446 3.83 17.66 -8.06
N LEU A 447 2.81 17.50 -8.90
CA LEU A 447 1.56 18.25 -8.82
C LEU A 447 0.40 17.28 -8.92
N ARG A 448 -0.57 17.41 -8.02
CA ARG A 448 -1.86 16.74 -8.11
C ARG A 448 -3.00 17.75 -8.13
N LEU A 449 -3.79 17.71 -9.19
CA LEU A 449 -5.04 18.45 -9.34
C LEU A 449 -6.19 17.57 -8.89
N ASN A 450 -7.08 18.10 -8.05
CA ASN A 450 -8.21 17.39 -7.48
C ASN A 450 -9.47 18.21 -7.74
N TYR A 451 -10.55 17.52 -8.09
CA TYR A 451 -11.90 18.07 -8.10
C TYR A 451 -12.81 17.13 -7.33
N PHE A 452 -13.43 17.64 -6.26
CA PHE A 452 -14.40 16.93 -5.46
C PHE A 452 -15.76 17.57 -5.65
N GLU A 453 -16.69 16.82 -6.22
CA GLU A 453 -17.98 17.33 -6.67
C GLU A 453 -18.86 17.82 -5.51
N ASN A 454 -18.84 17.08 -4.38
CA ASN A 454 -19.61 17.49 -3.22
C ASN A 454 -19.01 18.77 -2.62
N GLY A 455 -19.74 19.89 -2.75
CA GLY A 455 -19.24 21.23 -2.42
C GLY A 455 -18.40 21.93 -3.50
N GLY A 456 -18.14 21.28 -4.65
CA GLY A 456 -17.48 21.90 -5.80
C GLY A 456 -16.00 22.26 -5.57
N TYR A 457 -15.30 21.51 -4.73
CA TYR A 457 -13.93 21.83 -4.33
C TYR A 457 -12.91 21.50 -5.40
N THR A 458 -12.14 22.51 -5.83
CA THR A 458 -10.96 22.30 -6.67
C THR A 458 -9.69 22.56 -5.85
N GLY A 459 -8.80 21.58 -5.80
CA GLY A 459 -7.57 21.63 -5.00
C GLY A 459 -6.34 21.30 -5.84
N TRP A 460 -5.29 22.10 -5.70
CA TRP A 460 -3.98 21.86 -6.29
C TRP A 460 -3.00 21.52 -5.17
N SER A 461 -2.28 20.41 -5.32
CA SER A 461 -1.44 19.83 -4.27
C SER A 461 0.00 19.71 -4.79
N PRO A 462 0.76 20.83 -4.81
CA PRO A 462 2.18 20.78 -5.15
C PRO A 462 2.97 20.05 -4.07
N ARG A 463 3.98 19.29 -4.50
CA ARG A 463 4.87 18.50 -3.65
C ARG A 463 6.29 18.57 -4.20
N LEU A 464 7.27 18.52 -3.31
CA LEU A 464 8.67 18.45 -3.66
C LEU A 464 9.39 17.56 -2.64
N SER A 465 10.03 16.50 -3.13
CA SER A 465 11.01 15.73 -2.37
C SER A 465 12.41 15.99 -2.92
N ALA A 466 13.41 15.86 -2.07
CA ALA A 466 14.82 16.00 -2.44
C ALA A 466 15.67 14.97 -1.70
N ARG A 467 16.64 14.39 -2.39
CA ARG A 467 17.70 13.55 -1.83
C ARG A 467 19.04 14.14 -2.24
N TYR A 468 19.88 14.42 -1.26
CA TYR A 468 21.25 14.91 -1.47
C TYR A 468 22.24 13.91 -0.90
N GLN A 469 23.11 13.37 -1.75
CA GLN A 469 24.19 12.47 -1.40
C GLN A 469 25.32 13.25 -0.69
N VAL A 470 25.78 12.75 0.45
CA VAL A 470 26.83 13.32 1.30
C VAL A 470 27.90 12.26 1.51
N GLY A 471 28.96 12.27 0.69
CA GLY A 471 29.94 11.18 0.67
C GLY A 471 29.38 9.91 0.03
N ASP A 472 30.03 8.77 0.25
CA ASP A 472 29.70 7.54 -0.49
C ASP A 472 28.44 6.84 0.11
N ASP A 473 28.27 6.87 1.44
CA ASP A 473 27.26 6.03 2.12
C ASP A 473 26.20 6.81 2.91
N SER A 474 26.22 8.13 2.80
CA SER A 474 25.30 8.99 3.54
C SER A 474 24.51 9.88 2.59
N PHE A 475 23.24 10.11 2.94
CA PHE A 475 22.36 10.98 2.19
C PHE A 475 21.43 11.74 3.14
N ILE A 476 20.98 12.91 2.70
CA ILE A 476 19.97 13.72 3.38
C ILE A 476 18.72 13.71 2.49
N LYS A 477 17.57 13.37 3.07
CA LYS A 477 16.27 13.44 2.39
C LYS A 477 15.39 14.49 3.05
N GLY A 478 14.64 15.22 2.24
CA GLY A 478 13.65 16.20 2.69
C GLY A 478 12.43 16.21 1.78
N ALA A 479 11.27 16.55 2.32
CA ALA A 479 10.04 16.68 1.53
C ALA A 479 9.16 17.79 2.09
N VAL A 480 8.46 18.50 1.20
CA VAL A 480 7.44 19.49 1.51
C VAL A 480 6.27 19.32 0.53
N GLY A 481 5.06 19.55 0.98
CA GLY A 481 3.90 19.45 0.10
C GLY A 481 2.61 19.89 0.75
N GLN A 482 1.60 20.11 -0.09
CA GLN A 482 0.23 20.37 0.32
C GLN A 482 -0.64 19.13 0.03
N TYR A 483 -1.55 18.83 0.94
CA TYR A 483 -2.41 17.64 0.91
C TYR A 483 -3.85 18.04 1.21
N HIS A 484 -4.80 17.32 0.60
CA HIS A 484 -6.23 17.55 0.75
C HIS A 484 -6.94 16.25 1.09
N GLN A 485 -7.98 16.35 1.91
CA GLN A 485 -8.85 15.27 2.35
C GLN A 485 -10.30 15.70 2.20
N TYR A 486 -11.14 14.78 1.72
CA TYR A 486 -12.55 15.04 1.39
C TYR A 486 -13.51 14.09 2.10
N ILE A 487 -12.96 13.20 2.93
CA ILE A 487 -13.72 12.28 3.78
C ILE A 487 -13.08 12.30 5.15
N PHE A 488 -13.88 12.37 6.19
CA PHE A 488 -13.40 12.40 7.57
C PHE A 488 -14.25 11.48 8.44
N ARG A 489 -13.68 11.09 9.57
CA ARG A 489 -14.36 10.26 10.56
C ARG A 489 -14.77 11.13 11.72
N LEU A 490 -16.05 11.12 12.06
CA LEU A 490 -16.55 11.74 13.28
C LEU A 490 -16.13 10.84 14.46
N ALA A 491 -14.99 11.18 15.07
CA ALA A 491 -14.48 10.47 16.23
C ALA A 491 -15.39 10.73 17.43
N ARG A 492 -16.05 9.67 17.94
CA ARG A 492 -16.91 9.76 19.13
C ARG A 492 -16.18 9.37 20.43
N GLU A 493 -14.85 9.33 20.39
CA GLU A 493 -13.87 8.76 21.34
C GLU A 493 -14.01 9.14 22.83
N PHE A 494 -14.91 10.07 23.20
CA PHE A 494 -15.08 10.58 24.56
C PHE A 494 -16.19 9.92 25.41
N GLN A 495 -16.91 8.90 24.91
CA GLN A 495 -18.12 8.39 25.59
C GLN A 495 -18.05 6.93 26.10
N GLY A 496 -16.88 6.28 26.12
CA GLY A 496 -16.70 4.94 26.74
C GLY A 496 -17.35 3.76 26.00
N ILE A 497 -18.42 3.98 25.23
CA ILE A 497 -19.09 3.02 24.32
C ILE A 497 -18.65 3.25 22.86
N SER A 498 -17.87 4.31 22.60
CA SER A 498 -17.68 4.90 21.28
C SER A 498 -16.62 4.26 20.39
N LEU A 499 -15.96 3.18 20.82
CA LEU A 499 -14.99 2.46 19.99
C LEU A 499 -15.66 1.70 18.82
N LEU A 500 -17.00 1.70 18.79
CA LEU A 500 -17.80 0.69 18.10
C LEU A 500 -18.54 1.20 16.86
N SER A 501 -18.85 2.50 16.78
CA SER A 501 -19.53 3.09 15.61
C SER A 501 -18.83 4.35 15.10
N ASN A 502 -17.72 4.14 14.38
CA ASN A 502 -17.11 5.19 13.58
C ASN A 502 -18.09 5.61 12.48
N VAL A 503 -18.46 6.89 12.47
CA VAL A 503 -19.30 7.49 11.42
C VAL A 503 -18.39 8.20 10.43
N TRP A 504 -18.42 7.74 9.18
CA TRP A 504 -17.77 8.40 8.06
C TRP A 504 -18.68 9.48 7.48
N ALA A 505 -18.10 10.61 7.13
CA ALA A 505 -18.78 11.72 6.48
C ALA A 505 -17.95 12.24 5.31
N LEU A 506 -18.64 12.71 4.27
CA LEU A 506 -18.04 13.39 3.13
C LEU A 506 -18.00 14.89 3.42
N ALA A 507 -16.94 15.57 2.96
CA ALA A 507 -16.88 17.03 2.97
C ALA A 507 -18.03 17.59 2.11
N ASP A 508 -18.59 18.72 2.51
CA ASP A 508 -19.64 19.42 1.79
C ASP A 508 -19.39 20.93 1.89
N SER A 509 -20.22 21.76 1.25
CA SER A 509 -20.04 23.22 1.24
C SER A 509 -19.97 23.90 2.62
N THR A 510 -20.28 23.18 3.70
CA THR A 510 -20.34 23.67 5.07
C THR A 510 -19.26 23.09 6.01
N ALA A 511 -18.51 22.07 5.57
CA ALA A 511 -17.56 21.32 6.40
C ALA A 511 -16.19 21.11 5.73
#